data_AF-A0A9N8HFD9-F1
#
_entry.id   AF-A0A9N8HFD9-F1
#
_cell.length_a   1.000
_cell.length_b   1.000
_cell.length_c   1.000
_cell.angle_alpha   90.00
_cell.angle_beta   90.00
_cell.angle_gamma   90.00
#
_symmetry.space_group_name_H-M   'P 1'
#
loop_
_entity.id
_entity.type
_entity.pdbx_description
1 polymer ?
#
loop_
_entity_poly.entity_id
_entity_poly.type
_entity_poly.pdbx_seq_one_letter_code
_entity_poly.pdbx_strand_id
1 'polypeptide(L)'
;MGSGFAIRRLLAPLLLVGIFMMAMVSGQEVSAGGSVPARPGSAPAPAPEPANATASPSTEAPGTSQATATNGDTEGADEDEDVLEFVEDELNMTMGDFNMTMDDFNMTNMTAPTEAPTIPTLPPTSEDGCYTTLDAVYYVISDDDKLFQQKRFVMCPDSVFDVGFLVPGIGIDKGQAPIVPRSNTELLCGEDGKSTNNCIIRGGDFGLIVVPVFFRQDLAVNNVVIKGFTFVGQVQYAAFVASSGDIRFEDCVFRDSANFGTFVMNFDSTLDLSRRLDEDTFKNPWDHVLDYVERYRSGRLPRRLAAEVEDVDLAPQDGVSEYQEERNLQADVFRSLIKDCRFENLQQVERKLGVEFGIFTVKGPDHDIVMEDCTFANNQFGNQELTPIGYAILIQGAKIKLDGLCFVDNDFRGNGVVLLEQTPDPWLGGTDVMDGVYVTEDDDDLDCPFGAWFETDADRRNATFYCVNPTADECGGEHIDIGPRPPLFAPPTESASAGLWSHFALFLGLSCAALLL
;
A
#
# COMPACT_ATOMS: atom_id res chain seq x y z
N MET A 1 -25.78 -75.04 -5.14
CA MET A 1 -24.83 -75.44 -4.08
C MET A 1 -23.69 -74.42 -4.11
N GLY A 2 -23.48 -73.50 -3.18
CA GLY A 2 -24.07 -73.29 -1.87
C GLY A 2 -22.98 -73.02 -0.84
N SER A 3 -22.42 -71.79 -0.83
CA SER A 3 -21.63 -71.16 0.26
C SER A 3 -21.06 -69.85 -0.31
N GLY A 4 -21.30 -68.64 0.17
CA GLY A 4 -21.66 -68.22 1.53
C GLY A 4 -20.49 -67.42 2.10
N PHE A 5 -20.43 -66.12 1.84
CA PHE A 5 -19.64 -65.18 2.65
C PHE A 5 -20.43 -63.90 2.87
N ALA A 6 -20.50 -63.52 4.14
CA ALA A 6 -21.39 -62.56 4.72
C ALA A 6 -20.83 -61.13 4.64
N ILE A 7 -21.65 -60.18 4.20
CA ILE A 7 -21.46 -58.74 4.43
C ILE A 7 -22.47 -58.34 5.51
N ARG A 8 -21.95 -57.96 6.68
CA ARG A 8 -22.75 -57.36 7.76
C ARG A 8 -23.16 -55.94 7.36
N ARG A 9 -24.47 -55.70 7.33
CA ARG A 9 -25.10 -54.38 7.48
C ARG A 9 -25.08 -53.94 8.94
N LEU A 10 -25.15 -52.62 9.16
CA LEU A 10 -26.14 -51.87 9.97
C LEU A 10 -25.47 -50.55 10.43
N LEU A 11 -25.84 -49.42 9.83
CA LEU A 11 -26.84 -48.43 10.29
C LEU A 11 -26.21 -47.25 11.05
N ALA A 12 -26.38 -46.06 10.48
CA ALA A 12 -26.31 -44.75 11.14
C ALA A 12 -27.45 -44.59 12.19
N PRO A 13 -27.43 -43.60 13.10
CA PRO A 13 -27.68 -42.17 12.78
C PRO A 13 -26.76 -41.19 13.57
N LEU A 14 -26.40 -39.99 13.09
CA LEU A 14 -27.20 -38.76 12.88
C LEU A 14 -27.80 -38.18 14.19
N LEU A 15 -26.97 -37.49 15.00
CA LEU A 15 -27.37 -36.47 16.01
C LEU A 15 -26.15 -36.00 16.84
N LEU A 16 -25.65 -34.77 16.60
CA LEU A 16 -25.05 -33.88 17.61
C LEU A 16 -24.53 -32.59 16.93
N VAL A 17 -25.47 -31.71 16.61
CA VAL A 17 -25.24 -30.27 16.49
C VAL A 17 -26.08 -29.64 17.60
N GLY A 18 -25.44 -28.83 18.45
CA GLY A 18 -26.09 -28.07 19.51
C GLY A 18 -25.71 -28.53 20.91
N ILE A 19 -24.74 -27.84 21.51
CA ILE A 19 -24.57 -27.46 22.93
C ILE A 19 -23.12 -27.00 23.06
N PHE A 20 -22.85 -25.72 22.79
CA PHE A 20 -21.71 -24.96 23.33
C PHE A 20 -22.02 -23.46 23.20
N MET A 21 -23.14 -23.04 23.80
CA MET A 21 -23.42 -21.65 24.13
C MET A 21 -24.14 -21.65 25.47
N MET A 22 -23.43 -21.20 26.51
CA MET A 22 -23.87 -20.72 27.83
C MET A 22 -22.90 -21.18 28.92
N ALA A 23 -21.85 -20.40 29.14
CA ALA A 23 -21.24 -20.23 30.45
C ALA A 23 -20.30 -19.02 30.37
N MET A 24 -20.81 -17.84 30.74
CA MET A 24 -20.13 -16.82 31.56
C MET A 24 -21.17 -15.75 31.89
N VAL A 25 -21.73 -15.85 33.10
CA VAL A 25 -22.60 -14.86 33.72
C VAL A 25 -21.84 -14.31 34.94
N SER A 26 -21.96 -12.98 35.08
CA SER A 26 -21.83 -12.17 36.30
C SER A 26 -20.45 -12.07 36.98
N GLY A 27 -19.74 -10.98 36.67
CA GLY A 27 -18.87 -10.28 37.61
C GLY A 27 -19.57 -9.01 38.07
N GLN A 28 -19.88 -8.94 39.37
CA GLN A 28 -20.74 -7.97 40.03
C GLN A 28 -19.96 -6.70 40.42
N GLU A 29 -20.60 -5.55 40.26
CA GLU A 29 -20.15 -4.24 40.76
C GLU A 29 -19.89 -4.26 42.27
N VAL A 30 -18.75 -3.69 42.69
CA VAL A 30 -18.59 -3.10 44.02
C VAL A 30 -18.01 -1.70 43.87
N SER A 31 -18.91 -0.73 44.03
CA SER A 31 -18.62 0.66 44.33
C SER A 31 -18.07 0.77 45.76
N ALA A 32 -16.90 1.39 45.92
CA ALA A 32 -16.48 1.99 47.18
C ALA A 32 -15.62 3.22 46.88
N GLY A 33 -16.19 4.40 47.19
CA GLY A 33 -15.53 5.68 47.08
C GLY A 33 -14.37 5.83 48.05
N GLY A 34 -13.35 6.55 47.60
CA GLY A 34 -12.23 7.01 48.41
C GLY A 34 -11.74 8.36 47.90
N SER A 35 -12.37 9.43 48.37
CA SER A 35 -11.89 10.80 48.22
C SER A 35 -10.62 11.00 49.06
N VAL A 36 -9.49 11.29 48.42
CA VAL A 36 -8.26 11.75 49.09
C VAL A 36 -8.02 13.22 48.73
N PRO A 37 -7.76 14.09 49.72
CA PRO A 37 -7.72 15.54 49.51
C PRO A 37 -6.42 16.00 48.86
N ALA A 38 -6.56 17.01 48.02
CA ALA A 38 -5.49 17.83 47.46
C ALA A 38 -4.57 18.39 48.55
N ARG A 39 -3.26 18.28 48.33
CA ARG A 39 -2.23 18.98 49.11
C ARG A 39 -1.57 20.04 48.23
N PRO A 40 -1.40 21.29 48.70
CA PRO A 40 -0.97 22.40 47.87
C PRO A 40 0.55 22.56 47.84
N GLY A 41 1.05 23.04 46.70
CA GLY A 41 2.13 24.03 46.59
C GLY A 41 3.53 23.61 47.08
N SER A 42 4.40 23.28 46.12
CA SER A 42 5.84 23.46 46.28
C SER A 42 6.37 24.33 45.13
N ALA A 43 6.90 25.48 45.52
CA ALA A 43 7.51 26.50 44.67
C ALA A 43 8.76 25.97 43.93
N PRO A 44 9.13 26.58 42.79
CA PRO A 44 10.30 26.19 42.02
C PRO A 44 11.60 26.57 42.73
N ALA A 45 12.56 25.65 42.73
CA ALA A 45 13.93 25.88 43.17
C ALA A 45 14.66 26.82 42.18
N PRO A 46 15.58 27.68 42.65
CA PRO A 46 16.27 28.64 41.82
C PRO A 46 17.38 28.00 40.97
N ALA A 47 17.57 28.59 39.78
CA ALA A 47 18.62 28.28 38.82
C ALA A 47 20.04 28.40 39.42
N PRO A 48 20.98 27.54 39.02
CA PRO A 48 22.40 27.79 39.27
C PRO A 48 22.99 28.73 38.20
N GLU A 49 23.66 29.78 38.69
CA GLU A 49 24.51 30.68 37.90
C GLU A 49 25.73 29.96 37.26
N PRO A 50 26.29 30.51 36.18
CA PRO A 50 27.35 29.88 35.41
C PRO A 50 28.73 30.10 36.04
N ALA A 51 29.48 29.02 36.20
CA ALA A 51 30.90 29.08 36.51
C ALA A 51 31.73 29.18 35.21
N ASN A 52 32.67 30.12 35.26
CA ASN A 52 33.54 30.57 34.19
C ASN A 52 34.94 29.93 34.29
N ALA A 53 35.63 29.83 33.14
CA ALA A 53 37.05 29.50 32.93
C ALA A 53 37.46 28.02 33.16
N THR A 54 38.31 27.37 32.36
CA THR A 54 39.61 27.82 31.83
C THR A 54 40.10 26.86 30.73
N ALA A 55 41.02 27.35 29.93
CA ALA A 55 41.65 26.82 28.71
C ALA A 55 42.25 25.38 28.72
N SER A 56 42.45 24.93 27.46
CA SER A 56 43.16 23.78 26.84
C SER A 56 44.57 23.42 27.40
N PRO A 57 45.36 22.45 26.85
CA PRO A 57 45.15 21.61 25.65
C PRO A 57 45.64 20.13 25.73
N SER A 58 45.45 19.42 24.60
CA SER A 58 46.43 18.54 23.91
C SER A 58 46.09 17.05 23.76
N THR A 59 46.10 16.63 22.48
CA THR A 59 46.56 15.35 21.89
C THR A 59 46.10 14.03 22.48
N GLU A 60 45.36 13.25 21.69
CA GLU A 60 45.75 11.88 21.31
C GLU A 60 44.97 11.41 20.07
N ALA A 61 45.66 10.67 19.20
CA ALA A 61 45.15 10.12 17.95
C ALA A 61 44.37 8.82 18.19
N PRO A 62 43.36 8.47 17.37
CA PRO A 62 42.69 7.19 17.53
C PRO A 62 43.48 6.08 16.84
N GLY A 63 43.78 5.04 17.61
CA GLY A 63 44.33 3.78 17.16
C GLY A 63 43.30 2.97 16.38
N THR A 64 43.77 2.36 15.31
CA THR A 64 43.09 1.34 14.50
C THR A 64 42.83 0.08 15.32
N SER A 65 41.56 -0.30 15.50
CA SER A 65 41.18 -1.64 15.98
C SER A 65 40.99 -2.57 14.78
N GLN A 66 41.85 -3.59 14.69
CA GLN A 66 41.70 -4.71 13.78
C GLN A 66 40.70 -5.71 14.36
N ALA A 67 39.59 -5.93 13.65
CA ALA A 67 38.70 -7.06 13.90
C ALA A 67 39.38 -8.35 13.42
N THR A 68 39.44 -9.34 14.31
CA THR A 68 40.02 -10.66 14.07
C THR A 68 38.93 -11.56 13.49
N ALA A 69 39.03 -11.89 12.20
CA ALA A 69 38.18 -12.90 11.57
C ALA A 69 38.61 -14.30 12.05
N THR A 70 37.65 -15.05 12.59
CA THR A 70 37.81 -16.48 12.88
C THR A 70 37.15 -17.25 11.75
N ASN A 71 37.98 -17.97 10.97
CA ASN A 71 37.50 -18.94 9.98
C ASN A 71 37.02 -20.19 10.72
N GLY A 72 35.73 -20.50 10.59
CA GLY A 72 35.14 -21.76 10.98
C GLY A 72 34.59 -22.46 9.74
N ASP A 73 35.40 -23.34 9.16
CA ASP A 73 34.96 -24.30 8.15
C ASP A 73 33.92 -25.25 8.76
N THR A 74 32.73 -25.32 8.18
CA THR A 74 31.79 -26.42 8.44
C THR A 74 31.28 -26.96 7.10
N GLU A 75 31.78 -28.14 6.75
CA GLU A 75 31.32 -28.97 5.64
C GLU A 75 29.94 -29.57 5.94
N GLY A 76 29.08 -29.59 4.93
CA GLY A 76 28.33 -30.78 4.51
C GLY A 76 27.09 -31.18 5.32
N ALA A 77 25.91 -30.89 4.77
CA ALA A 77 24.77 -31.79 4.82
C ALA A 77 23.93 -31.61 3.56
N ASP A 78 23.97 -32.63 2.70
CA ASP A 78 23.02 -32.85 1.61
C ASP A 78 21.62 -33.05 2.22
N GLU A 79 20.62 -32.29 1.76
CA GLU A 79 19.21 -32.62 2.01
C GLU A 79 18.45 -32.70 0.68
N ASP A 80 17.71 -33.80 0.59
CA ASP A 80 16.96 -34.33 -0.54
C ASP A 80 15.85 -33.37 -1.01
N GLU A 81 15.81 -33.05 -2.30
CA GLU A 81 14.65 -32.42 -2.92
C GLU A 81 13.58 -33.47 -3.24
N ASP A 82 12.50 -33.46 -2.46
CA ASP A 82 11.24 -34.14 -2.77
C ASP A 82 10.53 -33.42 -3.92
N VAL A 83 10.67 -33.99 -5.13
CA VAL A 83 9.94 -33.59 -6.34
C VAL A 83 8.45 -33.92 -6.17
N LEU A 84 7.62 -32.88 -6.01
CA LEU A 84 6.16 -33.00 -6.12
C LEU A 84 5.75 -33.03 -7.61
N GLU A 85 5.55 -34.24 -8.12
CA GLU A 85 4.99 -34.51 -9.44
C GLU A 85 3.49 -34.13 -9.44
N PHE A 86 3.15 -32.99 -10.03
CA PHE A 86 1.76 -32.60 -10.29
C PHE A 86 1.24 -33.32 -11.54
N VAL A 87 0.24 -34.16 -11.33
CA VAL A 87 -0.51 -34.85 -12.39
C VAL A 87 -1.42 -33.84 -13.10
N GLU A 88 -1.10 -33.52 -14.35
CA GLU A 88 -2.01 -32.83 -15.27
C GLU A 88 -3.00 -33.83 -15.87
N ASP A 89 -4.24 -33.82 -15.38
CA ASP A 89 -5.34 -34.56 -15.99
C ASP A 89 -5.86 -33.80 -17.23
N GLU A 90 -5.80 -34.47 -18.37
CA GLU A 90 -6.30 -34.05 -19.68
C GLU A 90 -7.81 -33.72 -19.65
N LEU A 91 -8.18 -32.49 -19.99
CA LEU A 91 -9.53 -32.15 -20.46
C LEU A 91 -9.51 -31.82 -21.95
N ASN A 92 -9.60 -32.87 -22.74
CA ASN A 92 -9.79 -32.84 -24.18
C ASN A 92 -11.30 -32.66 -24.49
N MET A 93 -11.77 -31.42 -24.62
CA MET A 93 -13.12 -31.14 -25.16
C MET A 93 -13.03 -30.72 -26.62
N THR A 94 -13.41 -31.65 -27.49
CA THR A 94 -13.58 -31.47 -28.93
C THR A 94 -14.64 -30.41 -29.25
N MET A 95 -14.25 -29.33 -29.93
CA MET A 95 -15.18 -28.41 -30.60
C MET A 95 -15.80 -29.11 -31.82
N GLY A 96 -17.10 -29.35 -31.75
CA GLY A 96 -17.92 -29.76 -32.90
C GLY A 96 -18.37 -28.55 -33.71
N ASP A 97 -18.34 -28.72 -35.02
CA ASP A 97 -18.69 -27.78 -36.08
C ASP A 97 -19.98 -26.98 -35.83
N PHE A 98 -19.88 -25.64 -35.82
CA PHE A 98 -21.00 -24.74 -36.05
C PHE A 98 -20.75 -23.92 -37.31
N ASN A 99 -21.29 -24.41 -38.42
CA ASN A 99 -21.38 -23.69 -39.69
C ASN A 99 -22.78 -23.05 -39.78
N MET A 100 -22.93 -21.79 -39.36
CA MET A 100 -24.13 -21.00 -39.65
C MET A 100 -23.88 -20.12 -40.87
N THR A 101 -24.60 -20.43 -41.95
CA THR A 101 -24.62 -19.67 -43.20
C THR A 101 -25.28 -18.30 -43.01
N MET A 102 -24.68 -17.30 -43.62
CA MET A 102 -24.91 -15.87 -43.44
C MET A 102 -25.82 -15.33 -44.56
N ASP A 103 -27.12 -15.64 -44.55
CA ASP A 103 -28.02 -15.22 -45.66
C ASP A 103 -29.42 -14.68 -45.28
N ASP A 104 -29.78 -14.49 -44.00
CA ASP A 104 -31.16 -14.10 -43.63
C ASP A 104 -31.31 -12.87 -42.70
N PHE A 105 -30.54 -11.79 -42.92
CA PHE A 105 -30.86 -10.50 -42.28
C PHE A 105 -31.51 -9.50 -43.24
N ASN A 106 -32.84 -9.59 -43.29
CA ASN A 106 -33.73 -8.62 -43.93
C ASN A 106 -33.81 -7.32 -43.10
N MET A 107 -33.02 -6.31 -43.49
CA MET A 107 -33.06 -4.96 -42.92
C MET A 107 -34.06 -4.05 -43.67
N THR A 108 -35.34 -4.10 -43.29
CA THR A 108 -36.33 -3.10 -43.72
C THR A 108 -37.29 -2.70 -42.59
N ASN A 109 -36.80 -1.95 -41.60
CA ASN A 109 -37.50 -0.89 -40.84
C ASN A 109 -36.78 -0.62 -39.51
N MET A 110 -35.89 0.37 -39.50
CA MET A 110 -35.51 1.05 -38.27
C MET A 110 -35.81 2.54 -38.47
N THR A 111 -36.93 2.98 -37.90
CA THR A 111 -37.21 4.39 -37.65
C THR A 111 -36.16 4.93 -36.69
N ALA A 112 -35.42 5.95 -37.13
CA ALA A 112 -34.38 6.61 -36.35
C ALA A 112 -34.98 7.24 -35.06
N PRO A 113 -34.44 6.93 -33.87
CA PRO A 113 -34.77 7.68 -32.66
C PRO A 113 -34.30 9.13 -32.86
N THR A 114 -35.22 10.09 -32.75
CA THR A 114 -34.97 11.52 -33.00
C THR A 114 -34.64 12.30 -31.73
N GLU A 115 -34.35 11.63 -30.62
CA GLU A 115 -33.84 12.30 -29.43
C GLU A 115 -32.32 12.40 -29.53
N ALA A 116 -31.83 13.62 -29.77
CA ALA A 116 -30.42 13.92 -29.68
C ALA A 116 -29.91 13.51 -28.29
N PRO A 117 -28.79 12.78 -28.18
CA PRO A 117 -28.22 12.43 -26.90
C PRO A 117 -28.04 13.70 -26.08
N THR A 118 -28.69 13.75 -24.92
CA THR A 118 -28.57 14.88 -24.01
C THR A 118 -27.14 14.85 -23.49
N ILE A 119 -26.32 15.82 -23.90
CA ILE A 119 -24.96 15.97 -23.39
C ILE A 119 -25.09 16.08 -21.86
N PRO A 120 -24.41 15.21 -21.08
CA PRO A 120 -24.40 15.31 -19.63
C PRO A 120 -24.02 16.73 -19.24
N THR A 121 -24.92 17.43 -18.55
CA THR A 121 -24.60 18.76 -18.03
C THR A 121 -23.49 18.56 -17.03
N LEU A 122 -22.31 19.16 -17.29
CA LEU A 122 -21.15 19.05 -16.42
C LEU A 122 -21.58 19.30 -14.97
N PRO A 123 -21.15 18.45 -14.01
CA PRO A 123 -21.54 18.59 -12.62
C PRO A 123 -21.20 19.99 -12.11
N PRO A 124 -22.03 20.57 -11.24
CA PRO A 124 -21.90 21.96 -10.84
C PRO A 124 -20.57 22.17 -10.12
N THR A 125 -19.66 22.91 -10.77
CA THR A 125 -18.63 23.65 -10.06
C THR A 125 -19.31 24.64 -9.12
N SER A 126 -18.75 24.83 -7.92
CA SER A 126 -19.23 25.89 -7.01
C SER A 126 -19.19 27.25 -7.71
N GLU A 127 -19.93 28.25 -7.19
CA GLU A 127 -19.83 29.64 -7.70
C GLU A 127 -18.38 30.15 -7.67
N ASP A 128 -17.56 29.60 -6.78
CA ASP A 128 -16.14 29.92 -6.59
C ASP A 128 -15.19 29.16 -7.54
N GLY A 129 -15.72 28.29 -8.43
CA GLY A 129 -14.92 27.61 -9.45
C GLY A 129 -14.14 26.38 -8.97
N CYS A 130 -14.37 25.91 -7.74
CA CYS A 130 -13.76 24.70 -7.18
C CYS A 130 -14.73 23.49 -7.18
N TYR A 131 -14.16 22.28 -7.13
CA TYR A 131 -14.88 21.02 -7.05
C TYR A 131 -15.25 20.68 -5.61
N THR A 132 -16.51 20.30 -5.40
CA THR A 132 -17.06 19.88 -4.10
C THR A 132 -17.22 18.36 -3.98
N THR A 133 -16.95 17.60 -5.05
CA THR A 133 -17.00 16.13 -5.08
C THR A 133 -15.85 15.57 -5.92
N LEU A 134 -15.34 14.41 -5.50
CA LEU A 134 -14.34 13.64 -6.26
C LEU A 134 -14.97 12.98 -7.49
N ASP A 135 -16.26 12.61 -7.44
CA ASP A 135 -16.95 12.02 -8.58
C ASP A 135 -17.00 12.97 -9.79
N ALA A 136 -17.15 14.28 -9.55
CA ALA A 136 -17.09 15.28 -10.59
C ALA A 136 -15.69 15.36 -11.24
N VAL A 137 -14.63 15.26 -10.44
CA VAL A 137 -13.25 15.23 -10.93
C VAL A 137 -12.98 13.94 -11.69
N TYR A 138 -13.39 12.79 -11.15
CA TYR A 138 -13.28 11.50 -11.80
C TYR A 138 -13.98 11.49 -13.17
N TYR A 139 -15.20 12.01 -13.25
CA TYR A 139 -15.93 12.12 -14.51
C TYR A 139 -15.14 12.92 -15.56
N VAL A 140 -14.63 14.10 -15.20
CA VAL A 140 -13.84 14.96 -16.11
C VAL A 140 -12.50 14.33 -16.51
N ILE A 141 -11.89 13.53 -15.63
CA ILE A 141 -10.65 12.80 -15.91
C ILE A 141 -10.91 11.59 -16.84
N SER A 142 -12.04 10.89 -16.63
CA SER A 142 -12.41 9.68 -17.36
C SER A 142 -12.94 9.93 -18.77
N ASP A 143 -13.65 11.03 -18.99
CA ASP A 143 -14.29 11.38 -20.27
C ASP A 143 -13.31 12.04 -21.26
N ASP A 144 -12.09 12.36 -20.82
CA ASP A 144 -11.17 13.12 -21.67
C ASP A 144 -10.27 12.24 -22.54
N ASP A 145 -10.58 12.26 -23.84
CA ASP A 145 -9.72 11.77 -24.92
C ASP A 145 -8.44 12.60 -25.10
N LYS A 146 -8.33 13.79 -24.48
CA LYS A 146 -7.21 14.74 -24.65
C LYS A 146 -6.16 14.64 -23.56
N LEU A 147 -5.58 13.44 -23.43
CA LEU A 147 -4.47 13.08 -22.54
C LEU A 147 -3.25 14.01 -22.50
N PHE A 148 -3.10 14.90 -23.48
CA PHE A 148 -1.92 15.75 -23.65
C PHE A 148 -2.05 17.16 -23.08
N GLN A 149 -3.21 17.55 -22.55
CA GLN A 149 -3.39 18.88 -21.98
C GLN A 149 -3.22 18.85 -20.46
N GLN A 150 -2.37 19.75 -19.96
CA GLN A 150 -2.26 19.97 -18.52
C GLN A 150 -3.60 20.44 -17.96
N LYS A 151 -4.10 19.72 -16.97
CA LYS A 151 -5.35 20.04 -16.27
C LYS A 151 -5.09 20.34 -14.81
N ARG A 152 -5.81 21.35 -14.32
CA ARG A 152 -5.77 21.77 -12.92
C ARG A 152 -7.16 21.57 -12.31
N PHE A 153 -7.21 20.82 -11.21
CA PHE A 153 -8.40 20.51 -10.44
C PHE A 153 -8.25 21.10 -9.05
N VAL A 154 -9.06 22.12 -8.74
CA VAL A 154 -9.04 22.79 -7.43
C VAL A 154 -10.22 22.30 -6.61
N MET A 155 -9.95 21.62 -5.51
CA MET A 155 -10.96 21.21 -4.55
C MET A 155 -11.31 22.37 -3.63
N CYS A 156 -12.58 22.49 -3.25
CA CYS A 156 -13.00 23.55 -2.35
C CYS A 156 -12.35 23.37 -0.96
N PRO A 157 -11.81 24.45 -0.35
CA PRO A 157 -11.36 24.41 1.04
C PRO A 157 -12.44 23.92 2.02
N ASP A 158 -12.01 23.44 3.17
CA ASP A 158 -12.86 22.92 4.26
C ASP A 158 -13.85 21.83 3.84
N SER A 159 -13.52 21.11 2.76
CA SER A 159 -14.36 20.05 2.22
C SER A 159 -13.91 18.68 2.72
N VAL A 160 -14.88 17.83 3.03
CA VAL A 160 -14.66 16.42 3.39
C VAL A 160 -15.20 15.55 2.26
N PHE A 161 -14.32 14.74 1.70
CA PHE A 161 -14.60 13.81 0.63
C PHE A 161 -14.62 12.39 1.20
N ASP A 162 -15.83 11.91 1.51
CA ASP A 162 -16.05 10.55 1.97
C ASP A 162 -15.92 9.57 0.80
N VAL A 163 -14.81 8.85 0.74
CA VAL A 163 -14.51 7.87 -0.30
C VAL A 163 -15.13 6.51 0.04
N GLY A 164 -15.59 5.80 -0.98
CA GLY A 164 -16.31 4.54 -0.82
C GLY A 164 -15.41 3.30 -0.71
N PHE A 165 -16.05 2.16 -0.56
CA PHE A 165 -15.42 0.85 -0.49
C PHE A 165 -15.54 0.13 -1.84
N LEU A 166 -14.49 -0.57 -2.24
CA LEU A 166 -14.44 -1.37 -3.44
C LEU A 166 -15.17 -2.69 -3.20
N VAL A 167 -16.31 -2.86 -3.88
CA VAL A 167 -17.15 -4.06 -3.79
C VAL A 167 -17.17 -4.79 -5.13
N PRO A 168 -16.75 -6.07 -5.19
CA PRO A 168 -16.72 -6.83 -6.43
C PRO A 168 -18.08 -6.87 -7.14
N GLY A 169 -18.07 -6.62 -8.44
CA GLY A 169 -19.24 -6.56 -9.32
C GLY A 169 -20.05 -5.27 -9.22
N ILE A 170 -19.80 -4.43 -8.21
CA ILE A 170 -20.51 -3.16 -7.98
C ILE A 170 -19.60 -1.96 -8.29
N GLY A 171 -18.32 -2.05 -7.94
CA GLY A 171 -17.37 -0.94 -8.00
C GLY A 171 -17.31 -0.22 -6.66
N ILE A 172 -17.41 1.10 -6.65
CA ILE A 172 -17.38 1.89 -5.41
C ILE A 172 -18.77 1.94 -4.77
N ASP A 173 -18.89 1.48 -3.52
CA ASP A 173 -20.09 1.52 -2.70
C ASP A 173 -19.91 2.47 -1.49
N LYS A 174 -20.99 3.10 -1.04
CA LYS A 174 -21.06 3.97 0.16
C LYS A 174 -20.05 5.13 0.21
N GLY A 175 -19.79 5.78 -0.91
CA GLY A 175 -18.98 6.99 -0.94
C GLY A 175 -18.67 7.42 -2.36
N GLN A 176 -17.74 8.36 -2.48
CA GLN A 176 -17.23 8.86 -3.74
C GLN A 176 -16.07 7.99 -4.24
N ALA A 177 -15.77 8.07 -5.54
CA ALA A 177 -14.56 7.48 -6.09
C ALA A 177 -13.31 8.07 -5.40
N PRO A 178 -12.25 7.27 -5.17
CA PRO A 178 -10.96 7.80 -4.75
C PRO A 178 -10.37 8.71 -5.83
N ILE A 179 -9.30 9.42 -5.48
CA ILE A 179 -8.55 10.20 -6.47
C ILE A 179 -7.88 9.22 -7.45
N VAL A 180 -8.18 9.36 -8.75
CA VAL A 180 -7.57 8.56 -9.82
C VAL A 180 -6.91 9.52 -10.82
N PRO A 181 -5.68 10.01 -10.54
CA PRO A 181 -5.04 10.98 -11.41
C PRO A 181 -4.60 10.32 -12.73
N ARG A 182 -4.55 11.12 -13.79
CA ARG A 182 -3.98 10.76 -15.10
C ARG A 182 -2.77 11.63 -15.38
N SER A 183 -2.01 11.31 -16.41
CA SER A 183 -0.88 12.14 -16.84
C SER A 183 -1.29 13.61 -17.04
N ASN A 184 -0.38 14.53 -16.72
CA ASN A 184 -0.57 15.98 -16.83
C ASN A 184 -1.71 16.54 -15.97
N THR A 185 -1.94 15.98 -14.77
CA THR A 185 -2.96 16.48 -13.85
C THR A 185 -2.34 17.12 -12.61
N GLU A 186 -2.88 18.26 -12.20
CA GLU A 186 -2.56 18.95 -10.95
C GLU A 186 -3.83 18.99 -10.11
N LEU A 187 -3.82 18.34 -8.94
CA LEU A 187 -4.90 18.33 -7.98
C LEU A 187 -4.49 19.15 -6.75
N LEU A 188 -5.26 20.19 -6.43
CA LEU A 188 -4.96 21.13 -5.37
C LEU A 188 -6.10 21.19 -4.36
N CYS A 189 -5.78 21.20 -3.07
CA CYS A 189 -6.69 21.65 -2.04
C CYS A 189 -6.69 23.18 -1.96
N GLY A 190 -7.76 23.84 -2.40
CA GLY A 190 -7.79 25.29 -2.57
C GLY A 190 -6.82 25.79 -3.66
N GLU A 191 -6.86 27.10 -3.93
CA GLU A 191 -6.09 27.68 -5.04
C GLU A 191 -4.56 27.64 -4.83
N ASP A 192 -4.08 27.74 -3.60
CA ASP A 192 -2.64 27.66 -3.27
C ASP A 192 -2.16 26.23 -2.98
N GLY A 193 -3.09 25.27 -2.92
CA GLY A 193 -2.81 23.87 -2.69
C GLY A 193 -2.25 23.56 -1.29
N LYS A 194 -2.52 24.37 -0.26
CA LYS A 194 -1.96 24.12 1.08
C LYS A 194 -2.80 23.16 1.92
N SER A 195 -2.17 22.38 2.78
CA SER A 195 -2.84 21.51 3.75
C SER A 195 -3.72 22.28 4.73
N THR A 196 -3.40 23.56 4.98
CA THR A 196 -4.21 24.46 5.82
C THR A 196 -5.59 24.77 5.23
N ASN A 197 -5.82 24.50 3.94
CA ASN A 197 -7.14 24.60 3.33
C ASN A 197 -8.05 23.41 3.66
N ASN A 198 -7.54 22.39 4.38
CA ASN A 198 -8.36 21.39 5.07
C ASN A 198 -9.29 20.58 4.14
N CYS A 199 -8.78 20.13 2.99
CA CYS A 199 -9.47 19.16 2.13
C CYS A 199 -9.17 17.74 2.63
N ILE A 200 -10.17 17.10 3.22
CA ILE A 200 -10.00 15.80 3.89
C ILE A 200 -10.57 14.69 3.00
N ILE A 201 -9.74 13.72 2.62
CA ILE A 201 -10.15 12.47 1.98
C ILE A 201 -10.34 11.42 3.07
N ARG A 202 -11.59 11.03 3.35
CA ARG A 202 -11.94 10.25 4.55
C ARG A 202 -12.52 8.88 4.23
N GLY A 203 -12.06 7.86 4.93
CA GLY A 203 -12.61 6.52 4.90
C GLY A 203 -12.23 5.73 3.64
N GLY A 204 -13.07 4.77 3.27
CA GLY A 204 -12.95 3.95 2.07
C GLY A 204 -11.80 2.95 2.09
N ASP A 205 -11.65 2.21 0.99
CA ASP A 205 -10.50 1.31 0.82
C ASP A 205 -9.24 2.09 0.42
N PHE A 206 -9.40 3.09 -0.46
CA PHE A 206 -8.33 3.92 -1.02
C PHE A 206 -8.69 5.39 -0.92
N GLY A 207 -7.70 6.24 -0.63
CA GLY A 207 -7.85 7.69 -0.78
C GLY A 207 -7.44 8.14 -2.19
N LEU A 208 -6.35 7.55 -2.68
CA LEU A 208 -5.83 7.70 -4.02
C LEU A 208 -5.41 6.34 -4.58
N ILE A 209 -5.71 6.12 -5.85
CA ILE A 209 -5.28 4.92 -6.56
C ILE A 209 -4.84 5.24 -8.00
N VAL A 210 -3.67 4.72 -8.37
CA VAL A 210 -3.12 4.76 -9.72
C VAL A 210 -2.77 3.32 -10.08
N VAL A 211 -3.50 2.71 -11.00
CA VAL A 211 -3.18 1.37 -11.51
C VAL A 211 -3.32 1.35 -13.03
N PRO A 212 -2.49 0.57 -13.74
CA PRO A 212 -2.42 0.63 -15.20
C PRO A 212 -3.68 0.08 -15.90
N VAL A 213 -4.58 -0.59 -15.14
CA VAL A 213 -5.84 -1.15 -15.64
C VAL A 213 -6.98 -0.13 -15.73
N PHE A 214 -6.87 1.05 -15.08
CA PHE A 214 -7.94 2.05 -15.14
C PHE A 214 -8.10 2.65 -16.53
N PHE A 215 -6.98 3.05 -17.13
CA PHE A 215 -6.95 3.75 -18.40
C PHE A 215 -5.90 3.05 -19.26
N ARG A 216 -6.36 2.25 -20.24
CA ARG A 216 -5.46 1.45 -21.10
C ARG A 216 -4.37 2.26 -21.80
N GLN A 217 -4.61 3.55 -21.99
CA GLN A 217 -3.69 4.48 -22.65
C GLN A 217 -2.57 4.98 -21.71
N ASP A 218 -2.73 4.82 -20.39
CA ASP A 218 -1.84 5.37 -19.36
C ASP A 218 -1.08 4.28 -18.63
N LEU A 219 -0.26 3.53 -19.37
CA LEU A 219 0.69 2.59 -18.75
C LEU A 219 1.66 3.30 -17.80
N ALA A 220 1.99 4.56 -18.12
CA ALA A 220 2.72 5.47 -17.24
C ALA A 220 1.91 6.74 -16.96
N VAL A 221 1.98 7.23 -15.73
CA VAL A 221 1.26 8.42 -15.23
C VAL A 221 2.26 9.50 -14.88
N ASN A 222 2.52 10.40 -15.83
CA ASN A 222 3.58 11.40 -15.76
C ASN A 222 3.05 12.80 -15.48
N ASN A 223 3.89 13.64 -14.87
CA ASN A 223 3.58 15.04 -14.58
C ASN A 223 2.28 15.18 -13.77
N VAL A 224 2.17 14.41 -12.68
CA VAL A 224 1.08 14.52 -11.72
C VAL A 224 1.54 15.26 -10.48
N VAL A 225 0.72 16.19 -10.01
CA VAL A 225 0.95 16.95 -8.77
C VAL A 225 -0.27 16.84 -7.88
N ILE A 226 -0.06 16.51 -6.61
CA ILE A 226 -1.10 16.34 -5.61
C ILE A 226 -0.70 17.14 -4.40
N LYS A 227 -1.50 18.16 -4.07
CA LYS A 227 -1.09 19.18 -3.11
C LYS A 227 -2.15 19.51 -2.07
N GLY A 228 -1.74 19.53 -0.80
CA GLY A 228 -2.57 20.07 0.29
C GLY A 228 -3.67 19.13 0.80
N PHE A 229 -3.66 17.86 0.42
CA PHE A 229 -4.70 16.92 0.85
C PHE A 229 -4.37 16.27 2.18
N THR A 230 -5.41 16.04 2.99
CA THR A 230 -5.33 15.23 4.21
C THR A 230 -6.04 13.90 4.01
N PHE A 231 -5.35 12.78 4.14
CA PHE A 231 -5.89 11.42 4.04
C PHE A 231 -6.12 10.85 5.43
N VAL A 232 -7.35 10.38 5.71
CA VAL A 232 -7.78 9.91 7.02
C VAL A 232 -8.59 8.62 6.94
N GLY A 233 -8.15 7.59 7.66
CA GLY A 233 -8.95 6.41 7.95
C GLY A 233 -9.22 5.49 6.77
N GLN A 234 -8.35 5.46 5.76
CA GLN A 234 -8.41 4.46 4.69
C GLN A 234 -8.11 3.07 5.24
N VAL A 235 -8.84 2.05 4.78
CA VAL A 235 -8.73 0.68 5.31
C VAL A 235 -7.63 -0.13 4.63
N GLN A 236 -7.36 0.10 3.34
CA GLN A 236 -6.28 -0.60 2.63
C GLN A 236 -5.04 0.27 2.50
N TYR A 237 -5.17 1.40 1.79
CA TYR A 237 -4.05 2.31 1.50
C TYR A 237 -4.56 3.75 1.40
N ALA A 238 -3.82 4.72 1.97
CA ALA A 238 -4.14 6.13 1.72
C ALA A 238 -3.79 6.52 0.27
N ALA A 239 -2.63 6.06 -0.21
CA ALA A 239 -2.19 6.18 -1.60
C ALA A 239 -1.64 4.83 -2.10
N PHE A 240 -2.18 4.33 -3.21
CA PHE A 240 -1.70 3.15 -3.91
C PHE A 240 -1.32 3.51 -5.35
N VAL A 241 -0.02 3.42 -5.68
CA VAL A 241 0.52 3.80 -6.98
C VAL A 241 1.21 2.60 -7.60
N ALA A 242 0.65 2.05 -8.68
CA ALA A 242 1.16 0.85 -9.32
C ALA A 242 1.39 1.00 -10.83
N SER A 243 1.09 2.18 -11.40
CA SER A 243 1.58 2.57 -12.72
C SER A 243 2.88 3.34 -12.53
N SER A 244 3.88 3.07 -13.36
CA SER A 244 5.12 3.86 -13.38
C SER A 244 4.83 5.32 -13.74
N GLY A 245 5.67 6.25 -13.30
CA GLY A 245 5.48 7.65 -13.67
C GLY A 245 6.06 8.67 -12.70
N ASP A 246 6.01 9.93 -13.16
CA ASP A 246 6.40 11.10 -12.39
C ASP A 246 5.21 11.68 -11.61
N ILE A 247 5.14 11.35 -10.33
CA ILE A 247 4.08 11.79 -9.41
C ILE A 247 4.70 12.55 -8.24
N ARG A 248 4.15 13.73 -7.94
CA ARG A 248 4.59 14.59 -6.84
C ARG A 248 3.50 14.76 -5.81
N PHE A 249 3.85 14.54 -4.54
CA PHE A 249 3.04 14.82 -3.37
C PHE A 249 3.70 15.97 -2.62
N GLU A 250 2.97 17.06 -2.43
CA GLU A 250 3.49 18.30 -1.83
C GLU A 250 2.53 18.76 -0.72
N ASP A 251 3.04 19.02 0.49
CA ASP A 251 2.23 19.48 1.64
C ASP A 251 0.99 18.59 1.89
N CYS A 252 1.16 17.26 1.84
CA CYS A 252 0.10 16.30 2.11
C CYS A 252 0.19 15.77 3.54
N VAL A 253 -0.94 15.42 4.14
CA VAL A 253 -1.01 14.87 5.49
C VAL A 253 -1.68 13.50 5.44
N PHE A 254 -1.03 12.49 6.01
CA PHE A 254 -1.56 11.15 6.15
C PHE A 254 -1.70 10.85 7.62
N ARG A 255 -2.92 10.64 8.12
CA ARG A 255 -3.11 10.46 9.55
C ARG A 255 -4.24 9.54 9.96
N ASP A 256 -4.21 9.16 11.23
CA ASP A 256 -5.27 8.45 11.95
C ASP A 256 -5.79 7.23 11.14
N SER A 257 -4.87 6.48 10.55
CA SER A 257 -5.18 5.35 9.68
C SER A 257 -4.54 4.09 10.25
N ALA A 258 -5.37 3.05 10.38
CA ALA A 258 -4.93 1.69 10.63
C ALA A 258 -5.17 0.91 9.34
N ASN A 259 -4.11 0.64 8.57
CA ASN A 259 -4.21 0.04 7.24
C ASN A 259 -3.04 -0.92 6.95
N PHE A 260 -2.98 -1.49 5.74
CA PHE A 260 -1.88 -2.39 5.38
C PHE A 260 -0.59 -1.63 5.16
N GLY A 261 -0.65 -0.57 4.38
CA GLY A 261 0.42 0.41 4.21
C GLY A 261 -0.21 1.74 3.86
N THR A 262 0.28 2.83 4.42
CA THR A 262 -0.34 4.14 4.17
C THR A 262 -0.09 4.58 2.73
N PHE A 263 1.15 4.43 2.28
CA PHE A 263 1.60 4.83 0.96
C PHE A 263 2.36 3.66 0.34
N VAL A 264 1.85 3.12 -0.77
CA VAL A 264 2.50 2.02 -1.48
C VAL A 264 2.70 2.38 -2.94
N MET A 265 3.95 2.28 -3.39
CA MET A 265 4.35 2.33 -4.78
C MET A 265 4.84 0.96 -5.24
N ASN A 266 4.28 0.40 -6.31
CA ASN A 266 4.69 -0.89 -6.85
C ASN A 266 4.79 -0.84 -8.38
N PHE A 267 6.00 -0.71 -8.89
CA PHE A 267 6.28 -0.54 -10.32
C PHE A 267 6.73 -1.84 -10.97
N ASP A 268 6.16 -2.97 -10.56
CA ASP A 268 6.47 -4.24 -11.19
C ASP A 268 5.96 -4.26 -12.64
N SER A 269 6.85 -3.88 -13.56
CA SER A 269 6.62 -3.77 -15.01
C SER A 269 6.39 -5.13 -15.68
N THR A 270 6.46 -6.23 -14.92
CA THR A 270 6.28 -7.59 -15.42
C THR A 270 4.82 -7.97 -15.69
N LEU A 271 3.86 -7.11 -15.31
CA LEU A 271 2.46 -7.35 -15.62
C LEU A 271 2.20 -7.24 -17.12
N ASP A 272 2.14 -8.40 -17.76
CA ASP A 272 1.61 -8.55 -19.11
C ASP A 272 0.10 -8.30 -19.12
N LEU A 273 -0.28 -7.03 -19.08
CA LEU A 273 -1.66 -6.59 -19.25
C LEU A 273 -2.18 -6.86 -20.67
N SER A 274 -1.28 -7.12 -21.64
CA SER A 274 -1.66 -7.29 -23.05
C SER A 274 -2.39 -8.60 -23.32
N ARG A 275 -2.11 -9.66 -22.54
CA ARG A 275 -2.60 -11.01 -22.83
C ARG A 275 -3.93 -11.38 -22.17
N ARG A 276 -4.49 -10.51 -21.31
CA ARG A 276 -5.65 -10.88 -20.45
C ARG A 276 -6.75 -9.82 -20.34
N LEU A 277 -6.63 -8.69 -21.03
CA LEU A 277 -7.75 -7.76 -21.18
C LEU A 277 -8.72 -8.24 -22.27
N ASP A 278 -9.16 -9.51 -22.21
CA ASP A 278 -10.29 -9.95 -23.03
C ASP A 278 -11.48 -9.05 -22.68
N GLU A 279 -11.85 -8.19 -23.62
CA GLU A 279 -12.81 -7.08 -23.49
C GLU A 279 -14.17 -7.50 -22.90
N ASP A 280 -14.48 -8.79 -22.97
CA ASP A 280 -15.76 -9.34 -22.53
C ASP A 280 -15.78 -9.79 -21.06
N THR A 281 -14.63 -9.91 -20.38
CA THR A 281 -14.57 -10.58 -19.07
C THR A 281 -15.00 -9.67 -17.92
N PHE A 282 -14.70 -8.37 -17.98
CA PHE A 282 -15.01 -7.43 -16.91
C PHE A 282 -15.82 -6.26 -17.42
N LYS A 283 -17.06 -6.15 -16.95
CA LYS A 283 -17.96 -5.04 -17.31
C LYS A 283 -17.66 -3.75 -16.53
N ASN A 284 -16.89 -3.85 -15.44
CA ASN A 284 -16.61 -2.75 -14.53
C ASN A 284 -15.09 -2.58 -14.35
N PRO A 285 -14.51 -1.40 -14.64
CA PRO A 285 -13.07 -1.16 -14.46
C PRO A 285 -12.59 -1.40 -13.02
N TRP A 286 -13.46 -1.20 -12.04
CA TRP A 286 -13.15 -1.44 -10.63
C TRP A 286 -12.92 -2.92 -10.29
N ASP A 287 -13.50 -3.86 -11.05
CA ASP A 287 -13.24 -5.28 -10.85
C ASP A 287 -11.79 -5.65 -11.25
N HIS A 288 -11.25 -5.01 -12.29
CA HIS A 288 -9.84 -5.17 -12.65
C HIS A 288 -8.91 -4.64 -11.56
N VAL A 289 -9.27 -3.51 -10.97
CA VAL A 289 -8.50 -2.88 -9.89
C VAL A 289 -8.48 -3.80 -8.67
N LEU A 290 -9.63 -4.39 -8.32
CA LEU A 290 -9.73 -5.34 -7.23
C LEU A 290 -8.87 -6.58 -7.47
N ASP A 291 -8.98 -7.21 -8.65
CA ASP A 291 -8.16 -8.36 -9.03
C ASP A 291 -6.66 -8.02 -8.99
N TYR A 292 -6.27 -6.85 -9.49
CA TYR A 292 -4.89 -6.36 -9.43
C TYR A 292 -4.40 -6.28 -7.97
N VAL A 293 -5.14 -5.59 -7.10
CA VAL A 293 -4.75 -5.38 -5.70
C VAL A 293 -4.74 -6.70 -4.94
N GLU A 294 -5.68 -7.60 -5.19
CA GLU A 294 -5.70 -8.93 -4.56
C GLU A 294 -4.50 -9.80 -4.97
N ARG A 295 -4.09 -9.75 -6.24
CA ARG A 295 -2.88 -10.44 -6.71
C ARG A 295 -1.62 -9.84 -6.11
N TYR A 296 -1.54 -8.51 -6.05
CA TYR A 296 -0.46 -7.80 -5.37
C TYR A 296 -0.33 -8.25 -3.91
N ARG A 297 -1.44 -8.18 -3.18
CA ARG A 297 -1.48 -8.53 -1.76
C ARG A 297 -1.15 -9.99 -1.49
N SER A 298 -1.54 -10.90 -2.40
CA SER A 298 -1.25 -12.33 -2.24
C SER A 298 0.17 -12.72 -2.67
N GLY A 299 0.99 -11.75 -3.13
CA GLY A 299 2.30 -12.04 -3.71
C GLY A 299 2.21 -12.86 -5.00
N ARG A 300 1.01 -12.96 -5.59
CA ARG A 300 0.72 -13.73 -6.81
C ARG A 300 0.69 -12.86 -8.06
N LEU A 301 1.27 -11.65 -8.02
CA LEU A 301 1.58 -11.01 -9.28
C LEU A 301 2.50 -11.96 -10.03
N PRO A 302 2.14 -12.35 -11.27
CA PRO A 302 3.00 -13.21 -12.04
C PRO A 302 4.33 -12.48 -12.19
N ARG A 303 5.33 -12.88 -11.39
CA ARG A 303 6.72 -12.62 -11.73
C ARG A 303 6.80 -13.08 -13.17
N ARG A 304 7.16 -12.17 -14.09
CA ARG A 304 7.39 -12.58 -15.47
C ARG A 304 8.14 -13.89 -15.47
N LEU A 305 7.82 -14.69 -16.47
CA LEU A 305 8.60 -15.73 -17.13
C LEU A 305 10.12 -15.40 -17.31
N ALA A 306 10.78 -14.58 -16.49
CA ALA A 306 12.23 -14.52 -16.45
C ALA A 306 12.82 -15.94 -16.25
N ALA A 307 12.10 -16.81 -15.52
CA ALA A 307 12.44 -18.23 -15.42
C ALA A 307 12.10 -19.06 -16.67
N GLU A 308 11.07 -18.73 -17.47
CA GLU A 308 10.78 -19.48 -18.71
C GLU A 308 11.56 -18.94 -19.93
N VAL A 309 12.07 -17.71 -19.91
CA VAL A 309 12.94 -17.19 -20.98
C VAL A 309 14.38 -17.70 -20.83
N GLU A 310 14.81 -18.12 -19.64
CA GLU A 310 16.13 -18.75 -19.46
C GLU A 310 16.21 -20.17 -20.03
N ASP A 311 15.08 -20.90 -20.17
CA ASP A 311 15.07 -22.29 -20.66
C ASP A 311 14.48 -22.49 -22.07
N VAL A 312 13.83 -21.48 -22.66
CA VAL A 312 13.49 -21.57 -24.09
C VAL A 312 14.67 -21.05 -24.89
N ASP A 313 15.47 -21.99 -25.40
CA ASP A 313 16.53 -21.85 -26.42
C ASP A 313 15.93 -21.31 -27.74
N LEU A 314 15.30 -20.13 -27.68
CA LEU A 314 14.78 -19.39 -28.82
C LEU A 314 15.99 -18.90 -29.60
N ALA A 315 16.40 -19.72 -30.58
CA ALA A 315 17.31 -19.32 -31.62
C ALA A 315 16.98 -17.88 -32.04
N PRO A 316 17.96 -16.95 -32.04
CA PRO A 316 17.74 -15.54 -32.24
C PRO A 316 16.92 -15.35 -33.52
N GLN A 317 15.64 -14.97 -33.37
CA GLN A 317 14.87 -14.53 -34.50
C GLN A 317 15.40 -13.16 -34.89
N ASP A 318 16.18 -13.13 -35.96
CA ASP A 318 16.64 -11.93 -36.65
C ASP A 318 15.45 -10.98 -36.88
N GLY A 319 15.28 -9.98 -35.99
CA GLY A 319 14.24 -8.97 -36.11
C GLY A 319 13.61 -8.47 -34.80
N VAL A 320 13.78 -9.15 -33.66
CA VAL A 320 13.20 -8.70 -32.37
C VAL A 320 14.16 -7.82 -31.56
N SER A 321 15.48 -7.88 -31.81
CA SER A 321 16.47 -7.18 -30.98
C SER A 321 16.41 -5.65 -31.12
N GLU A 322 16.08 -5.12 -32.29
CA GLU A 322 16.10 -3.66 -32.54
C GLU A 322 14.97 -2.93 -31.77
N TYR A 323 13.78 -3.55 -31.67
CA TYR A 323 12.63 -2.99 -30.94
C TYR A 323 12.75 -3.12 -29.40
N GLN A 324 13.58 -4.05 -28.92
CA GLN A 324 13.86 -4.24 -27.50
C GLN A 324 15.02 -3.34 -27.04
N GLU A 325 16.04 -3.13 -27.88
CA GLU A 325 17.13 -2.19 -27.60
C GLU A 325 16.65 -0.73 -27.58
N GLU A 326 15.79 -0.29 -28.51
CA GLU A 326 15.23 1.07 -28.46
C GLU A 326 14.37 1.30 -27.21
N ARG A 327 13.64 0.29 -26.74
CA ARG A 327 12.84 0.37 -25.51
C ARG A 327 13.70 0.41 -24.24
N ASN A 328 14.87 -0.23 -24.27
CA ASN A 328 15.83 -0.21 -23.17
C ASN A 328 16.70 1.06 -23.15
N LEU A 329 16.90 1.71 -24.30
CA LEU A 329 17.68 2.96 -24.42
C LEU A 329 16.91 4.21 -23.99
N GLN A 330 15.59 4.10 -23.80
CA GLN A 330 14.71 5.18 -23.38
C GLN A 330 13.87 4.79 -22.17
N ALA A 331 14.39 3.89 -21.32
CA ALA A 331 13.85 3.67 -19.99
C ALA A 331 14.06 4.96 -19.18
N ASP A 332 13.14 5.91 -19.34
CA ASP A 332 13.06 7.10 -18.52
C ASP A 332 12.96 6.62 -17.07
N VAL A 333 13.98 6.96 -16.27
CA VAL A 333 13.95 6.71 -14.84
C VAL A 333 12.86 7.62 -14.27
N PHE A 334 11.74 7.01 -13.91
CA PHE A 334 10.62 7.71 -13.33
C PHE A 334 11.00 8.26 -11.96
N ARG A 335 10.58 9.47 -11.65
CA ARG A 335 10.91 10.13 -10.39
C ARG A 335 9.67 10.56 -9.66
N SER A 336 9.48 10.05 -8.44
CA SER A 336 8.48 10.60 -7.52
C SER A 336 9.10 11.48 -6.46
N LEU A 337 8.41 12.57 -6.16
CA LEU A 337 8.79 13.54 -5.12
C LEU A 337 7.73 13.54 -4.04
N ILE A 338 8.15 13.39 -2.79
CA ILE A 338 7.31 13.50 -1.61
C ILE A 338 7.92 14.62 -0.78
N LYS A 339 7.25 15.76 -0.72
CA LYS A 339 7.81 16.99 -0.16
C LYS A 339 6.86 17.61 0.86
N ASP A 340 7.40 18.09 1.98
CA ASP A 340 6.65 18.77 3.04
C ASP A 340 5.48 17.92 3.58
N CYS A 341 5.57 16.59 3.49
CA CYS A 341 4.48 15.69 3.86
C CYS A 341 4.57 15.25 5.33
N ARG A 342 3.41 15.01 5.95
CA ARG A 342 3.31 14.54 7.34
C ARG A 342 2.62 13.19 7.44
N PHE A 343 3.16 12.30 8.25
CA PHE A 343 2.66 10.96 8.52
C PHE A 343 2.45 10.81 10.03
N GLU A 344 1.20 10.90 10.48
CA GLU A 344 0.86 11.11 11.88
C GLU A 344 -0.11 10.05 12.42
N ASN A 345 0.13 9.49 13.60
CA ASN A 345 -0.80 8.56 14.26
C ASN A 345 -1.21 7.35 13.39
N LEU A 346 -0.29 6.84 12.56
CA LEU A 346 -0.55 5.69 11.72
C LEU A 346 -0.28 4.40 12.49
N GLN A 347 -1.06 3.37 12.18
CA GLN A 347 -0.91 2.05 12.77
C GLN A 347 -0.88 0.98 11.68
N GLN A 348 0.03 0.02 11.82
CA GLN A 348 0.03 -1.15 10.97
C GLN A 348 -1.12 -2.09 11.37
N VAL A 349 -1.99 -2.45 10.42
CA VAL A 349 -3.00 -3.47 10.67
C VAL A 349 -2.38 -4.85 10.53
N GLU A 350 -2.53 -5.64 11.58
CA GLU A 350 -2.11 -7.03 11.62
C GLU A 350 -2.89 -7.86 10.60
N ARG A 351 -2.17 -8.52 9.69
CA ARG A 351 -2.70 -9.66 8.94
C ARG A 351 -1.66 -10.76 8.77
N LYS A 352 -2.14 -12.01 8.79
CA LYS A 352 -1.36 -13.23 8.52
C LYS A 352 -0.83 -13.35 7.08
N LEU A 353 -0.74 -12.25 6.33
CA LEU A 353 -0.50 -12.29 4.89
C LEU A 353 0.97 -12.40 4.50
N GLY A 354 1.91 -12.37 5.46
CA GLY A 354 3.34 -12.58 5.18
C GLY A 354 3.98 -11.52 4.28
N VAL A 355 3.24 -10.46 3.94
CA VAL A 355 3.74 -9.29 3.23
C VAL A 355 3.80 -8.16 4.23
N GLU A 356 5.00 -7.72 4.52
CA GLU A 356 5.26 -6.58 5.38
C GLU A 356 5.23 -5.31 4.52
N PHE A 357 4.49 -4.31 4.99
CA PHE A 357 4.41 -2.99 4.40
C PHE A 357 4.75 -1.97 5.49
N GLY A 358 5.53 -0.96 5.12
CA GLY A 358 5.79 0.20 5.98
C GLY A 358 4.71 1.25 5.81
N ILE A 359 4.89 2.40 6.49
CA ILE A 359 4.12 3.62 6.22
C ILE A 359 4.27 4.00 4.74
N PHE A 360 5.49 3.94 4.23
CA PHE A 360 5.86 4.21 2.85
C PHE A 360 6.60 2.99 2.28
N THR A 361 6.06 2.36 1.25
CA THR A 361 6.67 1.18 0.62
C THR A 361 6.86 1.42 -0.87
N VAL A 362 8.05 1.14 -1.40
CA VAL A 362 8.35 1.21 -2.83
C VAL A 362 8.96 -0.09 -3.30
N LYS A 363 8.44 -0.65 -4.40
CA LYS A 363 8.98 -1.86 -5.03
C LYS A 363 9.18 -1.63 -6.52
N GLY A 364 10.37 -1.96 -7.01
CA GLY A 364 10.73 -1.92 -8.44
C GLY A 364 12.05 -1.17 -8.68
N PRO A 365 12.92 -1.66 -9.58
CA PRO A 365 14.25 -1.08 -9.81
C PRO A 365 14.25 0.19 -10.67
N ASP A 366 13.19 0.43 -11.44
CA ASP A 366 13.14 1.47 -12.47
C ASP A 366 12.51 2.78 -11.96
N HIS A 367 12.71 3.09 -10.68
CA HIS A 367 12.08 4.24 -10.04
C HIS A 367 12.99 4.93 -9.03
N ASP A 368 13.06 6.25 -9.13
CA ASP A 368 13.80 7.13 -8.22
C ASP A 368 12.81 7.83 -7.29
N ILE A 369 13.05 7.69 -5.99
CA ILE A 369 12.23 8.31 -4.94
C ILE A 369 13.02 9.44 -4.31
N VAL A 370 12.40 10.60 -4.18
CA VAL A 370 12.96 11.72 -3.43
C VAL A 370 11.98 12.13 -2.35
N MET A 371 12.42 12.07 -1.10
CA MET A 371 11.66 12.54 0.06
C MET A 371 12.38 13.76 0.66
N GLU A 372 11.67 14.87 0.76
CA GLU A 372 12.18 16.16 1.23
C GLU A 372 11.29 16.70 2.34
N ASP A 373 11.88 17.14 3.45
CA ASP A 373 11.20 17.92 4.50
C ASP A 373 9.95 17.20 5.07
N CYS A 374 9.98 15.87 5.17
CA CYS A 374 8.85 15.08 5.64
C CYS A 374 8.95 14.71 7.13
N THR A 375 7.81 14.66 7.81
CA THR A 375 7.72 14.30 9.23
C THR A 375 6.91 13.03 9.45
N PHE A 376 7.43 12.13 10.27
CA PHE A 376 6.78 10.92 10.75
C PHE A 376 6.63 11.04 12.27
N ALA A 377 5.39 11.16 12.75
CA ALA A 377 5.11 11.41 14.15
C ALA A 377 4.08 10.46 14.76
N ASN A 378 4.35 9.96 15.97
CA ASN A 378 3.37 9.17 16.74
C ASN A 378 2.84 7.92 16.03
N ASN A 379 3.65 7.33 15.14
CA ASN A 379 3.26 6.12 14.41
C ASN A 379 3.62 4.87 15.20
N GLN A 380 2.88 3.79 14.98
CA GLN A 380 3.12 2.49 15.62
C GLN A 380 3.13 1.38 14.57
N PHE A 381 4.31 0.83 14.29
CA PHE A 381 4.50 -0.21 13.29
C PHE A 381 5.30 -1.36 13.88
N GLY A 382 4.83 -2.59 13.65
CA GLY A 382 5.35 -3.79 14.30
C GLY A 382 4.60 -4.13 15.59
N ASN A 383 4.52 -5.43 15.89
CA ASN A 383 3.98 -5.97 17.12
C ASN A 383 4.77 -7.23 17.52
N GLN A 384 5.32 -7.25 18.74
CA GLN A 384 6.01 -8.40 19.35
C GLN A 384 5.23 -9.72 19.26
N GLU A 385 3.89 -9.67 19.25
CA GLU A 385 3.07 -10.87 19.23
C GLU A 385 2.91 -11.49 17.83
N LEU A 386 3.05 -10.71 16.75
CA LEU A 386 2.56 -11.12 15.42
C LEU A 386 3.49 -10.77 14.26
N THR A 387 3.99 -9.54 14.21
CA THR A 387 4.94 -9.08 13.18
C THR A 387 6.06 -8.32 13.91
N PRO A 388 7.15 -9.01 14.30
CA PRO A 388 8.19 -8.40 15.13
C PRO A 388 8.92 -7.24 14.44
N ILE A 389 8.68 -7.06 13.14
CA ILE A 389 9.30 -6.05 12.30
C ILE A 389 8.21 -5.06 11.84
N GLY A 390 8.50 -3.78 12.02
CA GLY A 390 7.69 -2.66 11.55
C GLY A 390 8.54 -1.41 11.37
N TYR A 391 8.51 -0.89 10.16
CA TYR A 391 9.34 0.21 9.68
C TYR A 391 8.49 1.32 9.07
N ALA A 392 9.03 2.53 9.06
CA ALA A 392 8.41 3.65 8.37
C ALA A 392 8.53 3.51 6.86
N ILE A 393 9.74 3.22 6.37
CA ILE A 393 10.04 3.21 4.94
C ILE A 393 10.61 1.85 4.54
N LEU A 394 10.07 1.23 3.48
CA LEU A 394 10.68 0.09 2.80
C LEU A 394 10.90 0.42 1.33
N ILE A 395 12.13 0.29 0.88
CA ILE A 395 12.50 0.42 -0.52
C ILE A 395 13.09 -0.90 -1.01
N GLN A 396 12.48 -1.47 -2.05
CA GLN A 396 12.95 -2.71 -2.66
C GLN A 396 13.31 -2.47 -4.13
N GLY A 397 14.60 -2.53 -4.45
CA GLY A 397 15.16 -2.36 -5.80
C GLY A 397 15.28 -0.90 -6.28
N ALA A 398 14.46 0.03 -5.76
CA ALA A 398 14.42 1.42 -6.21
C ALA A 398 15.61 2.25 -5.69
N LYS A 399 15.92 3.37 -6.34
CA LYS A 399 16.86 4.36 -5.76
C LYS A 399 16.08 5.34 -4.90
N ILE A 400 16.71 5.83 -3.84
CA ILE A 400 16.10 6.79 -2.94
C ILE A 400 17.06 7.92 -2.57
N LYS A 401 16.52 9.12 -2.41
CA LYS A 401 17.14 10.26 -1.74
C LYS A 401 16.25 10.69 -0.57
N LEU A 402 16.83 10.83 0.61
CA LEU A 402 16.19 11.27 1.84
C LEU A 402 16.83 12.58 2.30
N ASP A 403 16.03 13.63 2.46
CA ASP A 403 16.52 14.97 2.77
C ASP A 403 15.58 15.64 3.78
N GLY A 404 16.10 16.06 4.94
CA GLY A 404 15.30 16.76 5.95
C GLY A 404 14.18 15.91 6.55
N LEU A 405 14.43 14.63 6.84
CA LEU A 405 13.41 13.74 7.41
C LEU A 405 13.43 13.74 8.94
N CYS A 406 12.25 13.82 9.55
CA CYS A 406 12.12 13.77 11.00
C CYS A 406 11.23 12.61 11.44
N PHE A 407 11.75 11.75 12.32
CA PHE A 407 11.02 10.68 12.98
C PHE A 407 10.91 11.00 14.47
N VAL A 408 9.72 11.36 14.93
CA VAL A 408 9.47 11.88 16.29
C VAL A 408 8.41 11.04 17.00
N ASP A 409 8.71 10.56 18.21
CA ASP A 409 7.76 9.84 19.07
C ASP A 409 7.10 8.63 18.37
N ASN A 410 7.83 7.90 17.53
CA ASN A 410 7.32 6.68 16.92
C ASN A 410 7.56 5.47 17.83
N ASP A 411 6.87 4.36 17.57
CA ASP A 411 7.10 3.03 18.17
C ASP A 411 7.34 2.08 16.99
N PHE A 412 8.59 2.00 16.56
CA PHE A 412 9.04 1.10 15.49
C PHE A 412 9.76 -0.11 16.09
N ARG A 413 9.75 -1.25 15.37
CA ARG A 413 10.33 -2.51 15.86
C ARG A 413 11.10 -3.23 14.76
N GLY A 414 12.18 -3.92 15.14
CA GLY A 414 12.95 -4.76 14.22
C GLY A 414 14.23 -4.07 13.72
N ASN A 415 14.57 -4.25 12.45
CA ASN A 415 15.93 -3.95 11.99
C ASN A 415 16.25 -2.45 11.87
N GLY A 416 15.25 -1.57 11.78
CA GLY A 416 15.42 -0.11 11.67
C GLY A 416 14.15 0.60 11.21
N VAL A 417 14.17 1.93 11.28
CA VAL A 417 13.09 2.82 10.79
C VAL A 417 12.95 2.76 9.26
N VAL A 418 14.08 2.62 8.56
CA VAL A 418 14.14 2.52 7.09
C VAL A 418 14.80 1.20 6.69
N LEU A 419 14.10 0.42 5.86
CA LEU A 419 14.64 -0.80 5.26
C LEU A 419 14.93 -0.59 3.78
N LEU A 420 16.15 -0.92 3.38
CA LEU A 420 16.61 -0.87 2.00
C LEU A 420 16.96 -2.29 1.56
N GLU A 421 16.24 -2.83 0.58
CA GLU A 421 16.38 -4.20 0.10
C GLU A 421 16.73 -4.23 -1.39
N GLN A 422 17.80 -4.93 -1.77
CA GLN A 422 18.20 -5.09 -3.17
C GLN A 422 18.36 -3.76 -3.92
N THR A 423 18.54 -2.67 -3.18
CA THR A 423 18.79 -1.35 -3.73
C THR A 423 20.26 -1.31 -4.14
N PRO A 424 20.59 -0.87 -5.38
CA PRO A 424 21.98 -0.58 -5.75
C PRO A 424 22.60 0.28 -4.66
N ASP A 425 23.82 -0.03 -4.22
CA ASP A 425 24.43 0.56 -3.03
C ASP A 425 24.06 2.05 -2.90
N PRO A 426 23.14 2.37 -1.97
CA PRO A 426 22.59 3.72 -1.88
C PRO A 426 23.69 4.71 -1.49
N TRP A 427 24.85 4.25 -1.02
CA TRP A 427 25.95 5.07 -0.54
C TRP A 427 27.07 5.26 -1.57
N LEU A 428 27.13 4.46 -2.65
CA LEU A 428 28.17 4.61 -3.69
C LEU A 428 27.98 5.84 -4.59
N GLY A 429 26.88 6.58 -4.44
CA GLY A 429 26.58 7.80 -5.19
C GLY A 429 27.11 9.12 -4.60
N GLY A 430 27.66 9.11 -3.39
CA GLY A 430 28.09 10.32 -2.67
C GLY A 430 27.24 10.65 -1.44
N THR A 431 27.65 11.65 -0.66
CA THR A 431 27.00 12.10 0.59
C THR A 431 25.58 12.65 0.42
N ASP A 432 25.08 12.72 -0.81
CA ASP A 432 23.86 13.46 -1.16
C ASP A 432 22.58 12.59 -1.08
N VAL A 433 22.70 11.33 -0.67
CA VAL A 433 21.57 10.39 -0.57
C VAL A 433 20.81 10.51 0.75
N MET A 434 21.50 10.93 1.82
CA MET A 434 20.91 11.21 3.12
C MET A 434 21.48 12.51 3.68
N ASP A 435 20.62 13.50 3.87
CA ASP A 435 20.96 14.73 4.58
C ASP A 435 19.84 15.12 5.53
N GLY A 436 20.18 15.72 6.68
CA GLY A 436 19.18 16.22 7.63
C GLY A 436 18.22 15.18 8.19
N VAL A 437 18.62 13.90 8.36
CA VAL A 437 17.75 12.84 8.87
C VAL A 437 17.88 12.71 10.38
N TYR A 438 16.77 12.92 11.10
CA TYR A 438 16.67 12.89 12.55
C TYR A 438 15.71 11.80 13.03
N VAL A 439 16.11 11.07 14.08
CA VAL A 439 15.29 10.04 14.76
C VAL A 439 15.36 10.28 16.27
N THR A 440 14.22 10.27 16.96
CA THR A 440 14.18 10.30 18.43
C THR A 440 14.77 9.03 19.03
N GLU A 441 15.55 9.16 20.10
CA GLU A 441 16.28 8.03 20.74
C GLU A 441 15.39 7.01 21.47
N ASP A 442 14.07 7.23 21.55
CA ASP A 442 13.18 6.45 22.42
C ASP A 442 12.83 5.04 21.89
N ASP A 443 13.29 4.67 20.68
CA ASP A 443 13.07 3.36 20.07
C ASP A 443 14.12 2.32 20.52
N ASP A 444 14.07 1.87 21.78
CA ASP A 444 14.97 0.85 22.35
C ASP A 444 14.88 -0.54 21.66
N ASP A 445 13.84 -0.77 20.84
CA ASP A 445 13.50 -2.04 20.20
C ASP A 445 14.03 -2.18 18.74
N LEU A 446 14.93 -1.28 18.30
CA LEU A 446 15.55 -1.31 16.96
C LEU A 446 17.00 -1.83 16.97
N ASP A 447 17.32 -2.73 16.03
CA ASP A 447 18.69 -3.24 15.86
C ASP A 447 19.65 -2.19 15.25
N CYS A 448 19.14 -1.33 14.36
CA CYS A 448 19.86 -0.18 13.82
C CYS A 448 19.20 1.14 14.24
N PRO A 449 19.99 2.18 14.60
CA PRO A 449 19.44 3.47 15.04
C PRO A 449 18.56 4.19 14.02
N PHE A 450 18.79 3.97 12.72
CA PHE A 450 17.96 4.56 11.68
C PHE A 450 17.61 3.57 10.58
N GLY A 451 18.59 3.03 9.86
CA GLY A 451 18.32 2.22 8.67
C GLY A 451 19.05 0.89 8.67
N ALA A 452 18.45 -0.13 8.06
CA ALA A 452 19.07 -1.41 7.75
C ALA A 452 19.09 -1.63 6.24
N TRP A 453 20.27 -1.92 5.71
CA TRP A 453 20.47 -2.19 4.28
C TRP A 453 20.84 -3.66 4.04
N PHE A 454 20.05 -4.30 3.19
CA PHE A 454 20.20 -5.66 2.69
C PHE A 454 20.62 -5.60 1.23
N GLU A 455 21.88 -5.95 0.96
CA GLU A 455 22.44 -5.96 -0.39
C GLU A 455 21.75 -7.01 -1.27
N THR A 456 21.48 -8.19 -0.71
CA THR A 456 20.85 -9.31 -1.42
C THR A 456 19.62 -9.88 -0.71
N ASP A 457 18.81 -10.64 -1.44
CA ASP A 457 17.71 -11.43 -0.86
C ASP A 457 18.21 -12.47 0.16
N ALA A 458 19.44 -12.96 0.01
CA ALA A 458 20.05 -13.90 0.94
C ALA A 458 20.37 -13.23 2.27
N ASP A 459 20.88 -11.99 2.22
CA ASP A 459 21.15 -11.17 3.39
C ASP A 459 19.87 -10.94 4.20
N ARG A 460 18.76 -10.60 3.52
CA ARG A 460 17.45 -10.48 4.18
C ARG A 460 17.02 -11.77 4.87
N ARG A 461 17.11 -12.92 4.19
CA ARG A 461 16.73 -14.22 4.77
C ARG A 461 17.59 -14.61 5.97
N ASN A 462 18.86 -14.20 5.98
CA ASN A 462 19.81 -14.50 7.04
C ASN A 462 19.86 -13.41 8.13
N ALA A 463 19.04 -12.36 8.01
CA ALA A 463 19.11 -11.16 8.86
C ALA A 463 20.52 -10.55 8.92
N THR A 464 21.25 -10.59 7.81
CA THR A 464 22.54 -9.92 7.65
C THR A 464 22.28 -8.54 7.05
N PHE A 465 22.67 -7.46 7.72
CA PHE A 465 22.46 -6.11 7.22
C PHE A 465 23.55 -5.14 7.68
N TYR A 466 23.64 -4.02 6.99
CA TYR A 466 24.45 -2.88 7.39
C TYR A 466 23.59 -1.83 8.08
N CYS A 467 23.98 -1.39 9.27
CA CYS A 467 23.32 -0.29 9.93
C CYS A 467 23.74 1.06 9.35
N VAL A 468 22.74 1.92 9.19
CA VAL A 468 22.86 3.32 8.77
C VAL A 468 22.45 4.18 9.96
N ASN A 469 23.29 5.15 10.31
CA ASN A 469 23.03 6.09 11.39
C ASN A 469 22.26 7.32 10.88
N PRO A 470 21.48 8.00 11.74
CA PRO A 470 20.93 9.31 11.42
C PRO A 470 22.04 10.32 11.13
N THR A 471 21.73 11.36 10.33
CA THR A 471 22.68 12.39 9.90
C THR A 471 22.49 13.73 10.62
N ALA A 472 21.42 13.90 11.40
CA ALA A 472 21.14 15.10 12.18
C ALA A 472 20.85 14.76 13.65
N ASP A 473 21.27 15.67 14.54
CA ASP A 473 21.03 15.59 15.99
C ASP A 473 19.70 16.22 16.41
N GLU A 474 19.05 16.99 15.53
CA GLU A 474 17.76 17.63 15.75
C GLU A 474 16.92 17.65 14.46
N CYS A 475 15.60 17.69 14.61
CA CYS A 475 14.70 17.88 13.48
C CYS A 475 14.83 19.30 12.93
N GLY A 476 15.25 19.45 11.67
CA GLY A 476 15.52 20.74 11.02
C GLY A 476 14.28 21.57 10.63
N GLY A 477 13.08 21.09 10.92
CA GLY A 477 11.81 21.78 10.64
C GLY A 477 11.35 22.70 11.78
N GLU A 478 10.38 23.59 11.51
CA GLU A 478 9.66 24.27 12.59
C GLU A 478 9.12 23.19 13.55
N HIS A 479 9.46 23.28 14.83
CA HIS A 479 9.00 22.33 15.85
C HIS A 479 7.48 22.24 15.77
N ILE A 480 6.98 21.12 15.22
CA ILE A 480 5.55 20.88 15.14
C ILE A 480 5.11 20.61 16.57
N ASP A 481 4.27 21.47 17.13
CA ASP A 481 3.60 21.18 18.40
C ASP A 481 2.57 20.10 18.11
N ILE A 482 3.02 18.85 18.18
CA ILE A 482 2.16 17.68 18.03
C ILE A 482 1.34 17.64 19.32
N GLY A 483 0.19 18.31 19.30
CA GLY A 483 -0.72 18.35 20.43
C GLY A 483 -0.99 16.93 20.96
N PRO A 484 -1.45 16.81 22.23
CA PRO A 484 -1.58 15.52 22.89
C PRO A 484 -2.34 14.51 22.01
N ARG A 485 -1.75 13.33 21.83
CA ARG A 485 -2.28 12.22 21.01
C ARG A 485 -3.80 12.14 21.19
N PRO A 486 -4.61 12.44 20.15
CA PRO A 486 -6.05 12.28 20.28
C PRO A 486 -6.32 10.82 20.65
N PRO A 487 -7.29 10.53 21.53
CA PRO A 487 -7.64 9.16 21.84
C PRO A 487 -7.94 8.45 20.51
N LEU A 488 -7.20 7.38 20.22
CA LEU A 488 -7.40 6.52 19.07
C LEU A 488 -8.90 6.38 18.84
N PHE A 489 -9.39 6.82 17.67
CA PHE A 489 -10.78 6.61 17.30
C PHE A 489 -11.04 5.13 17.55
N ALA A 490 -11.95 4.84 18.49
CA ALA A 490 -12.34 3.46 18.72
C ALA A 490 -12.66 2.88 17.34
N PRO A 491 -12.06 1.73 16.95
CA PRO A 491 -12.33 1.13 15.65
C PRO A 491 -13.84 1.15 15.47
N PRO A 492 -14.36 1.61 14.31
CA PRO A 492 -15.78 1.85 14.12
C PRO A 492 -16.51 0.65 14.71
N THR A 493 -17.21 0.87 15.83
CA THR A 493 -17.84 -0.21 16.58
C THR A 493 -18.58 -1.06 15.57
N GLU A 494 -18.32 -2.37 15.54
CA GLU A 494 -18.81 -3.41 14.60
C GLU A 494 -20.35 -3.48 14.40
N SER A 495 -21.08 -2.42 14.77
CA SER A 495 -22.52 -2.26 14.71
C SER A 495 -23.14 -2.18 13.30
N ALA A 496 -22.40 -2.37 12.20
CA ALA A 496 -23.00 -2.36 10.85
C ALA A 496 -22.47 -3.40 9.84
N SER A 497 -21.38 -4.13 10.11
CA SER A 497 -20.83 -5.15 9.18
C SER A 497 -21.33 -6.58 9.45
N ALA A 498 -21.93 -6.85 10.62
CA ALA A 498 -22.58 -8.13 10.92
C ALA A 498 -23.74 -8.47 9.96
N GLY A 499 -24.29 -7.47 9.25
CA GLY A 499 -25.34 -7.68 8.24
C GLY A 499 -24.85 -8.32 6.93
N LEU A 500 -23.62 -8.04 6.51
CA LEU A 500 -23.09 -8.56 5.23
C LEU A 500 -22.67 -10.03 5.32
N TRP A 501 -22.08 -10.45 6.45
CA TRP A 501 -21.74 -11.86 6.71
C TRP A 501 -23.00 -12.71 6.94
N SER A 502 -24.06 -12.14 7.53
CA SER A 502 -25.36 -12.78 7.69
C SER A 502 -26.01 -13.12 6.34
N HIS A 503 -25.93 -12.23 5.35
CA HIS A 503 -26.48 -12.49 4.01
C HIS A 503 -25.68 -13.53 3.21
N PHE A 504 -24.34 -13.56 3.35
CA PHE A 504 -23.52 -14.59 2.73
C PHE A 504 -23.76 -15.99 3.33
N ALA A 505 -23.92 -16.08 4.65
CA ALA A 505 -24.29 -17.33 5.32
C ALA A 505 -25.71 -17.81 4.95
N LEU A 506 -26.66 -16.89 4.71
CA LEU A 506 -28.02 -17.21 4.27
C LEU A 506 -28.06 -17.73 2.82
N PHE A 507 -27.24 -17.18 1.92
CA PHE A 507 -27.13 -17.64 0.54
C PHE A 507 -26.47 -19.02 0.42
N LEU A 508 -25.43 -19.29 1.21
CA LEU A 508 -24.83 -20.63 1.31
C LEU A 508 -25.81 -21.66 1.90
N GLY A 509 -26.58 -21.28 2.92
CA GLY A 509 -27.63 -22.13 3.52
C GLY A 509 -28.76 -22.48 2.54
N LEU A 510 -29.23 -21.52 1.75
CA LEU A 510 -30.27 -21.75 0.73
C LEU A 510 -29.78 -22.60 -0.45
N SER A 511 -28.51 -22.46 -0.83
CA SER A 511 -27.90 -23.25 -1.90
C SER A 511 -27.72 -24.72 -1.51
N CYS A 512 -27.36 -25.00 -0.24
CA CYS A 512 -27.32 -26.37 0.27
C CYS A 512 -28.71 -27.00 0.43
N ALA A 513 -29.75 -26.21 0.73
CA ALA A 513 -31.12 -26.72 0.83
C ALA A 513 -31.73 -27.08 -0.54
N ALA A 514 -31.36 -26.37 -1.62
CA ALA A 514 -31.80 -26.68 -2.98
C ALA A 514 -31.08 -27.89 -3.59
N LEU A 515 -29.92 -28.29 -3.07
CA LEU A 515 -29.18 -29.49 -3.47
C LEU A 515 -29.63 -30.76 -2.71
N LEU A 516 -30.47 -30.61 -1.68
CA LEU A 516 -31.02 -31.70 -0.87
C LEU A 516 -32.52 -31.98 -1.14
N LEU A 517 -33.15 -31.20 -2.02
CA LEU A 517 -34.48 -31.43 -2.59
C LEU A 517 -34.35 -31.89 -4.04
#